data_AF-A0AAD8S073-F1
#
_entry.id   AF-A0AAD8S073-F1
#
_cell.length_a   1.000
_cell.length_b   1.000
_cell.length_c   1.000
_cell.angle_alpha   90.00
_cell.angle_beta   90.00
_cell.angle_gamma   90.00
#
_symmetry.space_group_name_H-M   'P 1'
#
loop_
_entity.id
_entity.type
_entity.pdbx_description
1 polymer ?
#
loop_
_entity_poly.entity_id
_entity_poly.type
_entity_poly.pdbx_seq_one_letter_code
_entity_poly.pdbx_strand_id
1 'polypeptide(L)'
;MSSSGTQKDSFFEDVVNPYMNELKMHPKELRLVDGELQIKDVQGPKGEGSLEDRMENKSLEAELQKRFEHHDPCDMIRELKVIFETHAAVESYEASKQFFGCMMEEGSSVSEHMFAMSGHAKKLSDLGIVIPNQLGIHRVLQSLPPSYKNFVMNYNMQNMNKELPELFSMLKSAEVEIQKEHQVLMVNKTTKFKK
;
A
#
# COMPACT_ATOMS: atom_id res chain seq x y z
N MET A 1 27.84 -55.63 -19.16
CA MET A 1 26.63 -54.84 -19.42
C MET A 1 25.54 -55.32 -18.46
N SER A 2 25.23 -54.55 -17.42
CA SER A 2 23.96 -54.67 -16.69
C SER A 2 23.66 -53.30 -16.09
N SER A 3 22.67 -52.62 -16.68
CA SER A 3 22.09 -51.37 -16.19
C SER A 3 21.13 -51.73 -15.06
N SER A 4 21.44 -51.30 -13.83
CA SER A 4 20.50 -51.33 -12.71
C SER A 4 19.67 -50.05 -12.76
N GLY A 5 18.49 -50.14 -13.36
CA GLY A 5 17.47 -49.09 -13.27
C GLY A 5 16.98 -49.00 -11.83
N THR A 6 17.40 -47.96 -11.11
CA THR A 6 16.88 -47.66 -9.79
C THR A 6 15.45 -47.16 -9.95
N GLN A 7 14.51 -47.98 -9.49
CA GLN A 7 13.12 -47.64 -9.29
C GLN A 7 13.06 -46.42 -8.36
N LYS A 8 12.63 -45.27 -8.89
CA LYS A 8 12.51 -44.02 -8.12
C LYS A 8 11.52 -44.23 -6.98
N ASP A 9 12.01 -44.18 -5.76
CA ASP A 9 11.24 -44.22 -4.53
C ASP A 9 10.19 -43.09 -4.53
N SER A 10 8.93 -43.46 -4.76
CA SER A 10 7.77 -42.57 -4.58
C SER A 10 7.47 -42.30 -3.09
N PHE A 11 8.24 -42.87 -2.17
CA PHE A 11 7.98 -42.79 -0.73
C PHE A 11 8.26 -41.41 -0.14
N PHE A 12 9.22 -40.65 -0.69
CA PHE A 12 9.57 -39.33 -0.15
C PHE A 12 8.67 -38.18 -0.65
N GLU A 13 7.98 -38.34 -1.79
CA GLU A 13 7.08 -37.30 -2.31
C GLU A 13 5.73 -37.26 -1.57
N ASP A 14 5.20 -38.40 -1.12
CA ASP A 14 3.87 -38.47 -0.49
C ASP A 14 3.87 -38.17 1.02
N VAL A 15 5.00 -38.38 1.71
CA VAL A 15 5.08 -38.20 3.19
C VAL A 15 5.38 -36.77 3.60
N VAL A 16 6.10 -36.01 2.77
CA VAL A 16 6.60 -34.67 3.14
C VAL A 16 5.56 -33.57 2.90
N ASN A 17 4.58 -33.78 2.03
CA ASN A 17 3.48 -32.84 1.85
C ASN A 17 2.26 -33.50 1.17
N PRO A 18 1.23 -33.94 1.92
CA PRO A 18 0.08 -34.66 1.37
C PRO A 18 -0.77 -33.84 0.38
N TYR A 19 -0.55 -32.52 0.30
CA TYR A 19 -1.25 -31.59 -0.60
C TYR A 19 -0.60 -31.44 -1.98
N MET A 20 0.57 -32.03 -2.23
CA MET A 20 1.26 -31.88 -3.52
C MET A 20 0.51 -32.54 -4.69
N ASN A 21 -0.27 -33.58 -4.41
CA ASN A 21 -1.12 -34.20 -5.42
C ASN A 21 -2.34 -33.33 -5.77
N GLU A 22 -2.83 -32.52 -4.83
CA GLU A 22 -3.91 -31.54 -5.06
C GLU A 22 -3.41 -30.33 -5.86
N LEU A 23 -2.18 -29.87 -5.63
CA LEU A 23 -1.56 -28.75 -6.38
C LEU A 23 -1.23 -29.08 -7.84
N LYS A 24 -1.05 -30.37 -8.18
CA LYS A 24 -0.84 -30.83 -9.57
C LYS A 24 -2.14 -30.81 -10.38
N MET A 25 -3.30 -30.67 -9.73
CA MET A 25 -4.59 -30.56 -10.40
C MET A 25 -4.85 -29.10 -10.77
N HIS A 26 -5.17 -28.81 -12.03
CA HIS A 26 -5.60 -27.46 -12.42
C HIS A 26 -6.79 -27.00 -11.54
N PRO A 27 -6.78 -25.77 -11.00
CA PRO A 27 -7.86 -25.28 -10.14
C PRO A 27 -9.18 -25.28 -10.91
N LYS A 28 -10.26 -25.74 -10.28
CA LYS A 28 -11.59 -25.90 -10.89
C LYS A 28 -12.64 -25.11 -10.11
N GLU A 29 -13.53 -24.44 -10.84
CA GLU A 29 -14.66 -23.68 -10.29
C GLU A 29 -15.97 -24.48 -10.46
N LEU A 30 -16.78 -24.50 -9.39
CA LEU A 30 -18.13 -25.06 -9.39
C LEU A 30 -19.13 -23.99 -9.81
N ARG A 31 -19.88 -24.22 -10.89
CA ARG A 31 -20.95 -23.32 -11.34
C ARG A 31 -22.26 -24.07 -11.48
N LEU A 32 -23.33 -23.53 -10.92
CA LEU A 32 -24.69 -24.03 -11.11
C LEU A 32 -25.26 -23.41 -12.40
N VAL A 33 -25.47 -24.23 -13.42
CA VAL A 33 -26.03 -23.79 -14.72
C VAL A 33 -27.23 -24.68 -15.03
N ASP A 34 -28.39 -24.07 -15.24
CA ASP A 34 -29.67 -24.75 -15.53
C ASP A 34 -30.06 -25.84 -14.50
N GLY A 35 -29.72 -25.61 -13.23
CA GLY A 35 -30.02 -26.55 -12.13
C GLY A 35 -29.02 -27.70 -12.00
N GLU A 36 -28.02 -27.78 -12.88
CA GLU A 36 -26.94 -28.76 -12.80
C GLU A 36 -25.62 -28.13 -12.34
N LEU A 37 -24.93 -28.83 -11.43
CA LEU A 37 -23.61 -28.43 -10.93
C LEU A 37 -22.55 -28.86 -11.95
N GLN A 38 -21.91 -27.88 -12.58
CA GLN A 38 -20.82 -28.10 -13.54
C GLN A 38 -19.47 -27.71 -12.93
N ILE A 39 -18.47 -28.57 -13.14
CA ILE A 39 -17.08 -28.33 -12.76
C ILE A 39 -16.32 -27.88 -14.01
N LYS A 40 -15.76 -26.66 -14.00
CA LYS A 40 -14.95 -26.13 -15.11
C LYS A 40 -13.56 -25.73 -14.63
N ASP A 41 -12.56 -25.83 -15.48
CA ASP A 41 -11.23 -25.32 -15.16
C ASP A 41 -11.28 -23.79 -14.96
N VAL A 42 -10.62 -23.29 -13.93
CA VAL A 42 -10.48 -21.85 -13.67
C VAL A 42 -9.61 -21.27 -14.77
N GLN A 43 -10.22 -20.44 -15.62
CA GLN A 43 -9.47 -19.67 -16.60
C GLN A 43 -8.65 -18.62 -15.82
N GLY A 44 -7.33 -18.62 -16.01
CA GLY A 44 -6.42 -17.68 -15.37
C GLY A 44 -6.84 -16.21 -15.57
N PRO A 45 -6.31 -15.29 -14.75
CA PRO A 45 -6.78 -13.91 -14.67
C PRO A 45 -6.90 -13.28 -16.06
N LYS A 46 -8.12 -12.92 -16.44
CA LYS A 46 -8.34 -12.03 -17.59
C LYS A 46 -7.76 -10.69 -17.17
N GLY A 47 -6.70 -10.26 -17.85
CA GLY A 47 -5.89 -9.11 -17.46
C GLY A 47 -6.70 -7.83 -17.29
N GLU A 48 -7.11 -7.58 -16.05
CA GLU A 48 -7.65 -6.32 -15.55
C GLU A 48 -6.48 -5.54 -14.94
N GLY A 49 -5.84 -4.72 -15.77
CA GLY A 49 -4.76 -3.81 -15.43
C GLY A 49 -4.57 -2.80 -16.57
N SER A 50 -4.04 -1.61 -16.29
CA SER A 50 -3.81 -0.59 -17.32
C SER A 50 -2.92 -1.16 -18.44
N LEU A 51 -3.09 -0.67 -19.67
CA LEU A 51 -2.19 -1.05 -20.78
C LEU A 51 -0.73 -0.74 -20.45
N GLU A 52 -0.50 0.28 -19.62
CA GLU A 52 0.80 0.65 -19.07
C GLU A 52 1.33 -0.44 -18.13
N ASP A 53 0.54 -0.87 -17.12
CA ASP A 53 0.90 -1.98 -16.21
C ASP A 53 1.20 -3.28 -16.97
N ARG A 54 0.50 -3.51 -18.09
CA ARG A 54 0.69 -4.68 -18.96
C ARG A 54 1.94 -4.59 -19.82
N MET A 55 2.34 -3.38 -20.23
CA MET A 55 3.60 -3.16 -20.95
C MET A 55 4.79 -3.23 -20.01
N GLU A 56 4.70 -2.66 -18.81
CA GLU A 56 5.73 -2.78 -17.77
C GLU A 56 5.95 -4.25 -17.39
N ASN A 57 4.88 -5.02 -17.12
CA ASN A 57 4.99 -6.44 -16.79
C ASN A 57 5.68 -7.25 -17.92
N LYS A 58 5.29 -7.04 -19.18
CA LYS A 58 5.91 -7.75 -20.32
C LYS A 58 7.38 -7.36 -20.54
N SER A 59 7.72 -6.10 -20.29
CA SER A 59 9.11 -5.62 -20.40
C SER A 59 9.98 -6.29 -19.33
N LEU A 60 9.48 -6.36 -18.11
CA LEU A 60 10.18 -6.97 -16.98
C LEU A 60 10.33 -8.48 -17.15
N GLU A 61 9.31 -9.17 -17.64
CA GLU A 61 9.33 -10.61 -17.93
C GLU A 61 10.37 -10.97 -19.01
N ALA A 62 10.40 -10.23 -20.12
CA ALA A 62 11.38 -10.44 -21.19
C ALA A 62 12.83 -10.17 -20.74
N GLU A 63 13.03 -9.16 -19.90
CA GLU A 63 14.35 -8.80 -19.37
C GLU A 63 14.86 -9.84 -18.36
N LEU A 64 13.98 -10.33 -17.48
CA LEU A 64 14.30 -11.45 -16.57
C LEU A 64 14.61 -12.73 -17.37
N GLN A 65 13.81 -13.06 -18.37
CA GLN A 65 14.00 -14.29 -19.15
C GLN A 65 15.32 -14.30 -19.92
N LYS A 66 15.72 -13.15 -20.48
CA LYS A 66 17.03 -13.00 -21.12
C LYS A 66 18.19 -13.05 -20.13
N ARG A 67 18.01 -12.51 -18.93
CA ARG A 67 19.05 -12.47 -17.87
C ARG A 67 19.40 -13.87 -17.35
N PHE A 68 18.42 -14.77 -17.30
CA PHE A 68 18.56 -16.10 -16.68
C PHE A 68 18.69 -17.26 -17.68
N GLU A 69 18.78 -16.98 -18.98
CA GLU A 69 18.79 -17.99 -20.05
C GLU A 69 19.89 -19.07 -19.91
N HIS A 70 20.97 -18.76 -19.17
CA HIS A 70 22.13 -19.64 -18.99
C HIS A 70 22.48 -19.91 -17.52
N HIS A 71 21.58 -19.59 -16.59
CA HIS A 71 21.85 -19.75 -15.15
C HIS A 71 21.47 -21.14 -14.64
N ASP A 72 22.27 -21.64 -13.70
CA ASP A 72 21.89 -22.79 -12.88
C ASP A 72 20.69 -22.42 -11.97
N PRO A 73 19.74 -23.35 -11.68
CA PRO A 73 18.59 -23.07 -10.82
C PRO A 73 18.91 -22.46 -9.47
N CYS A 74 20.00 -22.85 -8.82
CA CYS A 74 20.40 -22.26 -7.54
C CYS A 74 20.86 -20.80 -7.69
N ASP A 75 21.54 -20.48 -8.80
CA ASP A 75 21.99 -19.13 -9.10
C ASP A 75 20.81 -18.23 -9.52
N MET A 76 19.83 -18.77 -10.26
CA MET A 76 18.58 -18.06 -10.58
C MET A 76 17.82 -17.67 -9.32
N ILE A 77 17.59 -18.61 -8.39
CA ILE A 77 16.87 -18.35 -7.14
C ILE A 77 17.57 -17.27 -6.31
N ARG A 78 18.91 -17.34 -6.22
CA ARG A 78 19.70 -16.36 -5.47
C ARG A 78 19.59 -14.96 -6.06
N GLU A 79 19.75 -14.83 -7.38
CA GLU A 79 19.66 -13.53 -8.04
C GLU A 79 18.24 -12.96 -8.03
N LEU A 80 17.23 -13.80 -8.28
CA LEU A 80 15.84 -13.39 -8.24
C LEU A 80 15.46 -12.87 -6.85
N LYS A 81 15.92 -13.55 -5.80
CA LYS A 81 15.78 -13.09 -4.42
C LYS A 81 16.40 -11.70 -4.23
N VAL A 82 17.63 -11.47 -4.69
CA VAL A 82 18.28 -10.15 -4.60
C VAL A 82 17.51 -9.08 -5.34
N ILE A 83 16.99 -9.37 -6.54
CA ILE A 83 16.20 -8.42 -7.34
C ILE A 83 14.92 -8.03 -6.59
N PHE A 84 14.15 -9.01 -6.09
CA PHE A 84 12.92 -8.73 -5.36
C PHE A 84 13.15 -8.04 -4.02
N GLU A 85 14.20 -8.42 -3.28
CA GLU A 85 14.59 -7.73 -2.05
C GLU A 85 14.98 -6.27 -2.33
N THR A 86 15.73 -6.02 -3.41
CA THR A 86 16.10 -4.67 -3.83
C THR A 86 14.87 -3.88 -4.24
N HIS A 87 13.96 -4.47 -5.00
CA HIS A 87 12.71 -3.84 -5.43
C HIS A 87 11.83 -3.48 -4.23
N ALA A 88 11.63 -4.41 -3.29
CA ALA A 88 10.87 -4.17 -2.06
C ALA A 88 11.52 -3.07 -1.19
N ALA A 89 12.87 -3.01 -1.14
CA ALA A 89 13.59 -1.95 -0.45
C ALA A 89 13.36 -0.57 -1.09
N VAL A 90 13.36 -0.49 -2.42
CA VAL A 90 13.06 0.75 -3.15
C VAL A 90 11.60 1.17 -2.93
N GLU A 91 10.66 0.24 -3.06
CA GLU A 91 9.24 0.53 -2.91
C GLU A 91 8.89 0.98 -1.48
N SER A 92 9.44 0.31 -0.47
CA SER A 92 9.27 0.72 0.93
C SER A 92 9.90 2.09 1.22
N TYR A 93 11.05 2.41 0.64
CA TYR A 93 11.65 3.73 0.72
C TYR A 93 10.74 4.80 0.11
N GLU A 94 10.20 4.56 -1.09
CA GLU A 94 9.31 5.50 -1.77
C GLU A 94 7.99 5.70 -1.02
N ALA A 95 7.36 4.61 -0.57
CA ALA A 95 6.13 4.67 0.23
C ALA A 95 6.35 5.45 1.53
N SER A 96 7.49 5.20 2.21
CA SER A 96 7.89 5.92 3.41
C SER A 96 8.09 7.41 3.13
N LYS A 97 8.83 7.74 2.05
CA LYS A 97 9.04 9.12 1.62
C LYS A 97 7.72 9.84 1.35
N GLN A 98 6.75 9.20 0.71
CA GLN A 98 5.42 9.78 0.47
C GLN A 98 4.67 10.03 1.78
N PHE A 99 4.68 9.06 2.70
CA PHE A 99 4.00 9.21 4.00
C PHE A 99 4.61 10.32 4.88
N PHE A 100 5.93 10.31 5.06
CA PHE A 100 6.65 11.30 5.87
C PHE A 100 6.84 12.65 5.17
N GLY A 101 6.64 12.71 3.85
CA GLY A 101 6.65 13.92 3.04
C GLY A 101 5.26 14.54 2.85
N CYS A 102 4.19 13.85 3.21
CA CYS A 102 2.82 14.34 3.08
C CYS A 102 2.61 15.53 4.03
N MET A 103 2.48 16.72 3.46
CA MET A 103 2.25 17.98 4.15
C MET A 103 0.95 18.59 3.63
N MET A 104 0.18 19.19 4.52
CA MET A 104 -1.06 19.86 4.18
C MET A 104 -0.79 21.29 3.73
N GLU A 105 -1.37 21.68 2.59
CA GLU A 105 -1.24 23.03 2.04
C GLU A 105 -2.12 24.03 2.80
N GLU A 106 -1.70 25.30 2.84
CA GLU A 106 -2.47 26.38 3.48
C GLU A 106 -3.85 26.52 2.81
N GLY A 107 -4.91 26.54 3.61
CA GLY A 107 -6.28 26.74 3.14
C GLY A 107 -6.91 25.52 2.46
N SER A 108 -6.17 24.41 2.33
CA SER A 108 -6.67 23.13 1.81
C SER A 108 -7.59 22.40 2.81
N SER A 109 -8.29 21.38 2.33
CA SER A 109 -9.25 20.61 3.14
C SER A 109 -8.55 19.62 4.07
N VAL A 110 -8.90 19.66 5.37
CA VAL A 110 -8.44 18.66 6.35
C VAL A 110 -8.86 17.24 5.94
N SER A 111 -10.06 17.10 5.38
CA SER A 111 -10.59 15.79 4.96
C SER A 111 -9.79 15.18 3.81
N GLU A 112 -9.40 16.01 2.84
CA GLU A 112 -8.59 15.58 1.70
C GLU A 112 -7.18 15.17 2.14
N HIS A 113 -6.56 15.98 2.99
CA HIS A 113 -5.25 15.66 3.56
C HIS A 113 -5.26 14.34 4.35
N MET A 114 -6.25 14.15 5.21
CA MET A 114 -6.38 12.90 5.99
C MET A 114 -6.59 11.68 5.09
N PHE A 115 -7.35 11.84 4.01
CA PHE A 115 -7.55 10.78 3.02
C PHE A 115 -6.22 10.43 2.33
N ALA A 116 -5.47 11.43 1.83
CA ALA A 116 -4.16 11.21 1.22
C ALA A 116 -3.18 10.49 2.16
N MET A 117 -3.07 10.97 3.41
CA MET A 117 -2.15 10.39 4.40
C MET A 117 -2.53 8.95 4.79
N SER A 118 -3.83 8.64 4.87
CA SER A 118 -4.30 7.26 5.11
C SER A 118 -4.04 6.33 3.91
N GLY A 119 -4.12 6.85 2.67
CA GLY A 119 -3.70 6.13 1.48
C GLY A 119 -2.22 5.74 1.53
N HIS A 120 -1.34 6.68 1.90
CA HIS A 120 0.09 6.39 2.08
C HIS A 120 0.36 5.41 3.23
N ALA A 121 -0.35 5.53 4.36
CA ALA A 121 -0.23 4.58 5.47
C ALA A 121 -0.69 3.16 5.08
N LYS A 122 -1.73 3.06 4.23
CA LYS A 122 -2.19 1.79 3.67
C LYS A 122 -1.12 1.16 2.78
N LYS A 123 -0.49 1.93 1.88
CA LYS A 123 0.61 1.42 1.04
C LYS A 123 1.76 0.85 1.89
N LEU A 124 2.13 1.53 2.97
CA LEU A 124 3.11 1.01 3.93
C LEU A 124 2.64 -0.30 4.58
N SER A 125 1.37 -0.38 4.98
CA SER A 125 0.80 -1.58 5.59
C SER A 125 0.78 -2.77 4.63
N ASP A 126 0.47 -2.53 3.35
CA ASP A 126 0.48 -3.57 2.30
C ASP A 126 1.91 -4.10 2.05
N LEU A 127 2.95 -3.30 2.33
CA LEU A 127 4.37 -3.69 2.33
C LEU A 127 4.83 -4.31 3.67
N GLY A 128 3.92 -4.56 4.61
CA GLY A 128 4.22 -5.13 5.92
C GLY A 128 4.78 -4.13 6.95
N ILE A 129 4.79 -2.83 6.62
CA ILE A 129 5.25 -1.76 7.52
C ILE A 129 4.05 -1.17 8.25
N VAL A 130 3.86 -1.58 9.50
CA VAL A 130 2.76 -1.10 10.34
C VAL A 130 3.16 0.21 11.02
N ILE A 131 2.34 1.25 10.85
CA ILE A 131 2.49 2.51 11.56
C ILE A 131 1.65 2.46 12.85
N PRO A 132 2.28 2.55 14.04
CA PRO A 132 1.55 2.66 15.30
C PRO A 132 0.63 3.88 15.32
N ASN A 133 -0.58 3.74 15.87
CA ASN A 133 -1.58 4.82 15.93
C ASN A 133 -1.01 6.14 16.49
N GLN A 134 -0.21 6.06 17.55
CA GLN A 134 0.44 7.22 18.17
C GLN A 134 1.40 7.95 17.20
N LEU A 135 2.18 7.19 16.40
CA LEU A 135 3.03 7.80 15.38
C LEU A 135 2.20 8.39 14.23
N GLY A 136 1.08 7.76 13.87
CA GLY A 136 0.12 8.31 12.92
C GLY A 136 -0.42 9.67 13.38
N ILE A 137 -0.82 9.79 14.64
CA ILE A 137 -1.30 11.05 15.25
C ILE A 137 -0.20 12.12 15.24
N HIS A 138 1.01 11.78 15.70
CA HIS A 138 2.13 12.73 15.66
C HIS A 138 2.44 13.19 14.24
N ARG A 139 2.37 12.28 13.27
CA ARG A 139 2.57 12.60 11.86
C ARG A 139 1.51 13.56 11.34
N VAL A 140 0.24 13.35 11.69
CA VAL A 140 -0.85 14.29 11.36
C VAL A 140 -0.52 15.68 11.89
N LEU A 141 -0.22 15.80 13.18
CA LEU A 141 0.07 17.09 13.82
C LEU A 141 1.27 17.81 13.20
N GLN A 142 2.31 17.06 12.81
CA GLN A 142 3.51 17.61 12.15
C GLN A 142 3.25 18.04 10.70
N SER A 143 2.25 17.47 10.03
CA SER A 143 1.93 17.76 8.63
C SER A 143 1.08 19.00 8.43
N LEU A 144 0.49 19.55 9.50
CA LEU A 144 -0.42 20.69 9.43
C LEU A 144 0.29 22.00 9.06
N PRO A 145 -0.37 22.92 8.35
CA PRO A 145 0.23 24.19 7.97
C PRO A 145 0.30 25.16 9.17
N PRO A 146 1.07 26.25 9.06
CA PRO A 146 1.29 27.20 10.16
C PRO A 146 0.02 27.81 10.78
N SER A 147 -1.08 27.90 10.04
CA SER A 147 -2.37 28.38 10.57
C SER A 147 -2.94 27.51 11.68
N TYR A 148 -2.59 26.23 11.73
CA TYR A 148 -2.99 25.30 12.78
C TYR A 148 -2.05 25.32 14.00
N LYS A 149 -1.05 26.20 14.05
CA LYS A 149 -0.07 26.26 15.15
C LYS A 149 -0.71 26.34 16.54
N ASN A 150 -1.76 27.17 16.69
CA ASN A 150 -2.47 27.32 17.97
C ASN A 150 -3.18 26.03 18.37
N PHE A 151 -3.76 25.32 17.41
CA PHE A 151 -4.38 24.01 17.63
C PHE A 151 -3.36 22.98 18.13
N VAL A 152 -2.20 22.87 17.45
CA VAL A 152 -1.14 21.91 17.83
C VAL A 152 -0.58 22.23 19.22
N MET A 153 -0.35 23.51 19.53
CA MET A 153 0.07 23.94 20.86
C MET A 153 -0.94 23.53 21.92
N ASN A 154 -2.22 23.79 21.69
CA ASN A 154 -3.28 23.42 22.63
C ASN A 154 -3.39 21.90 22.82
N TYR A 155 -3.32 21.13 21.75
CA TYR A 155 -3.34 19.66 21.81
C TYR A 155 -2.20 19.12 22.67
N ASN A 156 -0.97 19.59 22.44
CA ASN A 156 0.22 19.16 23.18
C ASN A 156 0.17 19.57 24.65
N MET A 157 -0.29 20.78 24.97
CA MET A 157 -0.37 21.26 26.36
C MET A 157 -1.41 20.50 27.18
N GLN A 158 -2.50 20.07 26.57
CA GLN A 158 -3.57 19.36 27.27
C GLN A 158 -3.30 17.85 27.42
N ASN A 159 -2.18 17.32 26.90
CA ASN A 159 -1.87 15.88 26.84
C ASN A 159 -3.09 15.07 26.39
N MET A 160 -3.71 15.53 25.31
CA MET A 160 -4.92 14.94 24.76
C MET A 160 -4.57 13.59 24.13
N ASN A 161 -4.60 12.52 24.94
CA ASN A 161 -4.46 11.13 24.48
C ASN A 161 -5.70 10.75 23.66
N LYS A 162 -5.78 11.28 22.44
CA LYS A 162 -6.93 11.15 21.54
C LYS A 162 -6.67 10.12 20.49
N GLU A 163 -7.71 9.38 20.15
CA GLU A 163 -7.67 8.48 18.99
C GLU A 163 -7.84 9.28 17.69
N LEU A 164 -7.41 8.68 16.57
CA LEU A 164 -7.43 9.34 15.26
C LEU A 164 -8.81 9.91 14.86
N PRO A 165 -9.95 9.23 15.11
CA PRO A 165 -11.27 9.79 14.79
C PRO A 165 -11.64 11.03 15.61
N GLU A 166 -11.19 11.08 16.87
CA GLU A 166 -11.42 12.24 17.75
C GLU A 166 -10.55 13.42 17.29
N LEU A 167 -9.27 13.16 16.99
CA LEU A 167 -8.37 14.16 16.42
C LEU A 167 -8.94 14.74 15.13
N PHE A 168 -9.44 13.89 14.23
CA PHE A 168 -10.06 14.32 12.98
C PHE A 168 -11.25 15.25 13.23
N SER A 169 -12.14 14.90 14.16
CA SER A 169 -13.30 15.72 14.51
C SER A 169 -12.86 17.10 15.04
N MET A 170 -11.85 17.13 15.89
CA MET A 170 -11.27 18.38 16.41
C MET A 170 -10.64 19.24 15.32
N LEU A 171 -9.90 18.63 14.39
CA LEU A 171 -9.30 19.33 13.25
C LEU A 171 -10.35 19.93 12.31
N LYS A 172 -11.48 19.23 12.10
CA LYS A 172 -12.63 19.76 11.33
C LYS A 172 -13.25 20.98 11.99
N SER A 173 -13.38 21.00 13.32
CA SER A 173 -13.83 22.19 14.04
C SER A 173 -12.84 23.36 13.89
N ALA A 174 -11.54 23.09 14.05
CA ALA A 174 -10.50 24.11 13.90
C ALA A 174 -10.43 24.69 12.48
N GLU A 175 -10.60 23.86 11.44
CA GLU A 175 -10.67 24.30 10.04
C GLU A 175 -11.75 25.36 9.82
N VAL A 176 -12.96 25.15 10.36
CA VAL A 176 -14.07 26.10 10.24
C VAL A 176 -13.78 27.41 10.96
N GLU A 177 -13.12 27.37 12.12
CA GLU A 177 -12.72 28.57 12.87
C GLU A 177 -11.67 29.38 12.12
N ILE A 178 -10.62 28.72 11.62
CA ILE A 178 -9.56 29.35 10.83
C ILE A 178 -10.11 30.01 9.57
N GLN A 179 -11.02 29.34 8.86
CA GLN A 179 -11.68 29.90 7.68
C GLN A 179 -12.53 31.15 8.01
N LYS A 180 -13.15 31.20 9.19
CA LYS A 180 -13.90 32.39 9.65
C LYS A 180 -12.97 33.55 9.98
N GLU A 181 -11.86 33.30 10.67
CA GLU A 181 -10.85 34.33 10.97
C GLU A 181 -10.30 34.98 9.70
N HIS A 182 -9.99 34.16 8.68
CA HIS A 182 -9.54 34.67 7.38
C HIS A 182 -10.57 35.58 6.72
N GLN A 183 -11.86 35.24 6.74
CA GLN A 183 -12.92 36.09 6.18
C GLN A 183 -13.03 37.42 6.93
N VAL A 184 -12.99 37.41 8.27
CA VAL A 184 -13.08 38.64 9.09
C VAL A 184 -11.89 39.57 8.85
N LEU A 185 -10.67 39.03 8.73
CA LEU A 185 -9.47 39.81 8.43
C LEU A 185 -9.55 40.47 7.03
N MET A 186 -10.19 39.83 6.06
CA MET A 186 -10.38 40.41 4.72
C MET A 186 -11.41 41.55 4.70
N VAL A 187 -12.50 41.45 5.47
CA VAL A 187 -13.53 42.50 5.57
C VAL A 187 -13.00 43.77 6.27
N ASN A 188 -12.10 43.62 7.24
CA ASN A 188 -11.53 44.77 7.96
C ASN A 188 -10.43 45.50 7.16
N LYS A 189 -9.81 44.86 6.15
CA LYS A 189 -8.83 45.51 5.28
C LYS A 189 -9.46 46.39 4.20
N THR A 190 -10.71 46.12 3.82
CA THR A 190 -11.44 46.88 2.79
C THR A 190 -12.15 48.11 3.36
N THR A 191 -12.36 48.18 4.68
CA THR A 191 -12.89 49.36 5.37
C THR A 191 -11.77 50.36 5.74
N LYS A 192 -11.05 50.86 4.74
CA LYS A 192 -10.29 52.11 4.92
C LYS A 192 -11.28 53.27 5.02
N PHE A 193 -11.58 53.69 6.24
CA PHE A 193 -12.29 54.94 6.52
C PHE A 193 -11.54 56.10 5.84
N LYS A 194 -12.14 56.64 4.77
CA LYS A 194 -11.73 57.88 4.14
C LYS A 194 -11.99 59.01 5.15
N LYS A 195 -10.92 59.67 5.61
CA LYS A 195 -10.99 60.96 6.29
C LYS A 195 -10.98 62.07 5.26
#